data_AF-A0A2E8CH79-F1
#
_entry.id   AF-A0A2E8CH79-F1
#
_cell.length_a   1.000
_cell.length_b   1.000
_cell.length_c   1.000
_cell.angle_alpha   90.00
_cell.angle_beta   90.00
_cell.angle_gamma   90.00
#
_symmetry.space_group_name_H-M   'P 1'
#
loop_
_entity.id
_entity.type
_entity.pdbx_description
1 polymer ?
#
loop_
_entity_poly.entity_id
_entity_poly.type
_entity_poly.pdbx_seq_one_letter_code
_entity_poly.pdbx_strand_id
1 'polypeptide(L)' 'MRADQNLSLQELADKSGMNRGYISQIELGKRKPSFEAVETIAGALGAKIYIQLEAPEAPSVASPRNKKPVSIASRFWKQ' A
#
# COMPACT_ATOMS: atom_id res chain seq x y z
N MET A 1 -7.52 15.82 0.40
CA MET A 1 -7.50 15.45 -1.04
C MET A 1 -7.87 16.66 -1.89
N ARG A 2 -7.65 16.64 -3.21
CA ARG A 2 -8.00 17.78 -4.09
C ARG A 2 -9.49 18.11 -4.08
N ALA A 3 -10.35 17.09 -3.95
CA ALA A 3 -11.80 17.26 -3.95
C ALA A 3 -12.27 18.06 -2.73
N ASP A 4 -11.63 17.87 -1.58
CA ASP A 4 -11.91 18.63 -0.35
C ASP A 4 -11.55 20.12 -0.48
N GLN A 5 -10.70 20.46 -1.46
CA GLN A 5 -10.29 21.83 -1.79
C GLN A 5 -11.01 22.37 -3.04
N ASN A 6 -12.02 21.66 -3.57
CA ASN A 6 -12.71 21.96 -4.82
C ASN A 6 -11.78 22.09 -6.05
N LEU A 7 -10.63 21.41 -6.02
CA LEU A 7 -9.70 21.41 -7.14
C LEU A 7 -10.02 20.29 -8.14
N SER A 8 -10.08 20.67 -9.40
CA SER A 8 -10.07 19.75 -10.54
C SER A 8 -8.71 19.04 -10.65
N LEU A 9 -8.67 17.97 -11.44
CA LEU A 9 -7.40 17.29 -11.75
C LEU A 9 -6.42 18.21 -12.47
N GLN A 10 -6.91 19.09 -13.34
CA GLN A 10 -6.06 19.99 -14.12
C GLN A 10 -5.44 21.06 -13.21
N GLU A 11 -6.22 21.66 -12.30
CA GLU A 11 -5.68 22.66 -11.38
C GLU A 11 -4.62 22.09 -10.43
N LEU A 12 -4.81 20.85 -9.94
CA LEU A 12 -3.76 20.20 -9.16
C LEU A 12 -2.51 19.93 -10.01
N ALA A 13 -2.69 19.49 -11.26
CA ALA A 13 -1.60 19.25 -12.20
C ALA A 13 -0.77 20.52 -12.43
N ASP A 14 -1.45 21.65 -12.66
CA ASP A 14 -0.81 22.94 -12.89
C ASP A 14 -0.08 23.42 -11.63
N LYS A 15 -0.71 23.30 -10.45
CA LYS A 15 -0.09 23.65 -9.15
C LYS A 15 1.14 22.80 -8.83
N SER A 16 1.12 21.52 -9.18
CA SER A 16 2.21 20.58 -8.89
C SER A 16 3.24 20.48 -10.01
N GLY A 17 3.04 21.16 -11.15
CA GLY A 17 3.88 20.99 -12.34
C GLY A 17 3.88 19.57 -12.92
N MET A 18 2.84 18.77 -12.65
CA MET A 18 2.76 17.37 -13.10
C MET A 18 1.78 17.20 -14.25
N ASN A 19 1.86 16.05 -14.92
CA ASN A 19 0.88 15.68 -15.92
C ASN A 19 -0.47 15.32 -15.25
N ARG A 20 -1.57 15.90 -15.74
CA ARG A 20 -2.94 15.60 -15.26
C ARG A 20 -3.29 14.11 -15.33
N GLY A 21 -2.85 13.42 -16.38
CA GLY A 21 -3.05 11.98 -16.54
C GLY A 21 -2.34 11.17 -15.47
N TYR A 22 -1.12 11.59 -15.10
CA TYR A 22 -0.36 10.94 -14.03
C TYR A 22 -1.06 11.06 -12.68
N ILE A 23 -1.54 12.25 -12.30
CA ILE A 23 -2.35 12.46 -11.08
C ILE A 23 -3.60 11.57 -11.09
N SER A 24 -4.31 11.51 -12.21
CA SER A 24 -5.48 10.64 -12.35
C SER A 24 -5.15 9.15 -12.12
N GLN A 25 -4.01 8.67 -12.64
CA GLN A 25 -3.58 7.28 -12.41
C GLN A 25 -3.21 7.02 -10.94
N ILE A 26 -2.64 8.01 -10.23
CA ILE A 26 -2.33 7.90 -8.80
C ILE A 26 -3.63 7.82 -7.99
N GLU A 27 -4.59 8.72 -8.21
CA GLU A 27 -5.87 8.72 -7.47
C GLU A 27 -6.68 7.42 -7.70
N LEU A 28 -6.58 6.83 -8.90
CA LEU A 28 -7.19 5.54 -9.22
C LEU A 28 -6.38 4.33 -8.72
N GLY A 29 -5.25 4.54 -8.04
CA GLY A 29 -4.37 3.48 -7.54
C GLY A 29 -3.63 2.69 -8.63
N LYS A 30 -3.66 3.16 -9.89
CA LYS A 30 -3.05 2.51 -11.05
C LYS A 30 -1.55 2.77 -11.18
N ARG A 31 -1.04 3.81 -10.50
CA ARG A 31 0.38 4.15 -10.44
C ARG A 31 0.83 4.28 -8.99
N LYS A 32 2.01 3.72 -8.70
CA LYS A 32 2.75 3.98 -7.47
C LYS A 32 3.71 5.15 -7.75
N PRO A 33 3.50 6.32 -7.13
CA PRO A 33 4.39 7.47 -7.32
C PRO A 33 5.74 7.25 -6.62
N SER A 34 6.78 7.96 -7.08
CA SER A 34 8.03 8.13 -6.32
C SER A 34 7.78 9.00 -5.09
N PHE A 35 8.71 8.97 -4.12
CA PHE A 35 8.64 9.84 -2.95
C PHE A 35 8.63 11.34 -3.34
N GLU A 36 9.52 11.75 -4.25
CA GLU A 36 9.57 13.12 -4.79
C GLU A 36 8.23 13.56 -5.40
N ALA A 37 7.53 12.63 -6.08
CA ALA A 37 6.22 12.93 -6.63
C ALA A 37 5.16 13.11 -5.54
N VAL A 38 5.23 12.31 -4.46
CA VAL A 38 4.36 12.49 -3.28
C VAL A 38 4.64 13.83 -2.62
N GLU A 39 5.90 14.22 -2.44
CA GLU A 39 6.30 15.53 -1.89
C GLU A 39 5.76 16.69 -2.72
N THR A 40 5.94 16.63 -4.03
CA THR A 40 5.47 17.68 -4.94
C THR A 40 3.94 17.82 -4.92
N ILE A 41 3.21 16.70 -4.95
CA ILE A 41 1.74 16.71 -4.89
C ILE A 41 1.27 17.20 -3.51
N ALA A 42 1.90 16.76 -2.42
CA ALA A 42 1.57 17.21 -1.07
C ALA A 42 1.80 18.72 -0.92
N GLY A 43 2.91 19.25 -1.44
CA GLY A 43 3.19 20.69 -1.46
C GLY A 43 2.13 21.48 -2.22
N ALA A 44 1.71 21.01 -3.40
CA ALA A 44 0.64 21.63 -4.18
C ALA A 44 -0.73 21.62 -3.47
N LEU A 45 -0.97 20.64 -2.60
CA LEU A 45 -2.15 20.53 -1.75
C LEU A 45 -2.01 21.28 -0.41
N GLY A 46 -0.84 21.83 -0.09
CA GLY A 46 -0.54 22.40 1.23
C GLY A 46 -0.55 21.36 2.37
N ALA A 47 -0.31 20.09 2.06
CA ALA A 47 -0.33 18.99 3.01
C ALA A 47 1.08 18.70 3.57
N LYS A 48 1.13 18.25 4.83
CA LYS A 48 2.35 17.73 5.45
C LYS A 48 2.41 16.21 5.28
N ILE A 49 3.60 15.68 5.00
CA ILE A 49 3.85 14.25 4.94
C ILE A 49 4.33 13.78 6.32
N TYR A 50 3.74 12.68 6.80
CA TYR A 50 4.19 11.99 8.00
C TYR A 50 4.57 10.57 7.62
N ILE A 51 5.72 10.13 8.11
CA ILE A 51 6.16 8.75 7.98
C ILE A 51 5.80 8.07 9.28
N GLN A 52 4.91 7.08 9.21
CA GLN A 52 4.67 6.19 10.33
C GLN A 52 5.76 5.11 10.33
N LEU A 53 6.49 5.01 11.42
CA LEU A 53 7.46 3.96 11.65
C LEU A 53 6.79 2.88 12.49
N GLU A 54 6.46 1.75 11.88
CA GLU A 54 6.17 0.54 12.63
C GLU A 54 7.48 0.02 13.26
N ALA A 55 7.44 -0.21 14.57
CA ALA A 55 8.48 -1.00 15.21
C ALA A 55 8.55 -2.35 14.50
N PRO A 56 9.74 -2.93 14.30
CA PRO A 56 9.83 -4.26 13.73
C PRO A 56 8.99 -5.19 14.60
N GLU A 57 7.96 -5.80 14.01
CA GLU A 57 7.17 -6.84 14.63
C GLU A 57 8.18 -7.87 15.15
N ALA A 58 8.28 -8.04 16.47
CA ALA A 58 9.12 -9.09 17.03
C ALA A 58 8.75 -10.37 16.28
N PRO A 59 9.73 -11.14 15.76
CA PRO A 59 9.44 -12.27 14.89
C PRO A 59 8.36 -13.08 15.58
N SER A 60 7.17 -13.18 14.97
CA SER A 60 6.02 -13.80 15.61
C SER A 60 6.51 -15.16 16.07
N VAL A 61 6.73 -15.33 17.37
CA VAL A 61 7.23 -16.57 17.94
C VAL A 61 6.27 -17.62 17.40
N ALA A 62 6.77 -18.45 16.49
CA ALA A 62 5.93 -19.34 15.73
C ALA A 62 5.11 -20.13 16.76
N SER A 63 3.80 -19.88 16.82
CA SER A 63 2.91 -20.67 17.66
C SER A 63 3.22 -22.12 17.32
N PRO A 64 3.55 -22.98 18.31
CA PRO A 64 4.05 -24.31 18.04
C PRO A 64 3.08 -24.95 17.06
N ARG A 65 3.56 -25.17 15.84
CA ARG A 65 2.77 -25.76 14.75
C ARG A 65 2.18 -27.03 15.32
N ASN A 66 0.87 -27.04 15.56
CA ASN A 66 0.18 -28.23 16.03
C ASN A 66 0.33 -29.27 14.94
N LYS A 67 1.37 -30.12 15.04
CA LYS A 67 1.54 -31.26 14.16
C LYS A 67 0.39 -32.16 14.52
N LYS A 68 -0.71 -32.11 13.75
CA LYS A 68 -1.69 -33.19 13.79
C LYS A 68 -0.88 -34.49 13.64
N PRO A 69 -1.03 -35.47 14.54
CA PRO A 69 -0.28 -36.71 14.41
C PRO A 69 -0.60 -37.26 13.02
N VAL A 70 0.44 -37.43 12.20
CA VAL A 70 0.31 -38.14 10.93
C VAL A 70 -0.07 -39.55 11.32
N SER A 71 -1.35 -39.89 11.15
CA SER A 71 -1.82 -41.24 11.31
C SER A 71 -1.19 -42.06 10.19
N ILE A 72 -0.13 -42.80 10.52
CA ILE A 72 0.29 -43.96 9.74
C ILE A 72 -0.68 -45.07 10.13
N ALA A 73 -1.93 -44.96 9.67
CA ALA A 73 -2.82 -46.10 9.59
C ALA A 73 -2.34 -46.94 8.40
N SER A 74 -1.34 -47.77 8.69
CA SER A 74 -0.99 -48.95 7.93
C SER A 74 -2.26 -49.75 7.63
N ARG A 75 -2.53 -49.99 6.34
CA ARG A 75 -3.38 -51.08 5.88
C ARG A 75 -3.01 -51.46 4.45
N PHE A 76 -1.92 -52.23 4.39
CA PHE A 76 -1.85 -53.36 3.49
C PHE A 76 -3.03 -54.31 3.78
N TRP A 77 -3.40 -55.08 2.75
CA TRP A 77 -4.38 -56.16 2.66
C TRP A 77 -5.80 -55.75 2.24
N LYS A 78 -6.05 -55.82 0.93
CA LYS A 78 -7.30 -56.36 0.38
C LYS A 78 -6.94 -57.55 -0.51
N GLN A 79 -7.68 -58.64 -0.29
CA GLN A 79 -7.61 -59.93 -0.98
C GLN A 79 -7.89 -59.81 -2.48
#